data_AF-A0A3D4BIA2-F1
#
_entry.id   AF-A0A3D4BIA2-F1
#
_cell.length_a   1.000
_cell.length_b   1.000
_cell.length_c   1.000
_cell.angle_alpha   90.00
_cell.angle_beta   90.00
_cell.angle_gamma   90.00
#
_symmetry.space_group_name_H-M   'P 1'
#
loop_
_entity.id
_entity.type
_entity.pdbx_description
1 polymer ?
#
loop_
_entity_poly.entity_id
_entity_poly.type
_entity_poly.pdbx_seq_one_letter_code
_entity_poly.pdbx_strand_id
1 'polypeptide(L)'
;MTLECKVEKVEILFNKLELEIASFNLKANLHCLSGCGKCCSTPNIVATSLEFLPWAFHSFLEGKAEELLEELKNKSSAICHIYRPLSLVDTVNGKCSSYKYRGLICRLFGYAASKDQYGKNRMATCKFIKENQQENYDKTSELIQNGLYVPIISDYYMNLAQIDLQQGTTLVPINIALKLALEEVLHYHAYRPLPDGLKEIA
;
A
#
# COMPACT_ATOMS: atom_id res chain seq x y z
N MET A 1 3.30 -1.10 -22.93
CA MET A 1 4.02 -0.42 -21.82
C MET A 1 5.01 -1.43 -21.26
N THR A 2 6.27 -1.05 -20.99
CA THR A 2 7.24 -1.95 -20.35
C THR A 2 6.93 -2.09 -18.85
N LEU A 3 7.52 -3.10 -18.20
CA LEU A 3 7.34 -3.31 -16.77
C LEU A 3 7.89 -2.12 -15.97
N GLU A 4 9.06 -1.62 -16.35
CA GLU A 4 9.76 -0.51 -15.70
C GLU A 4 8.92 0.77 -15.80
N CYS A 5 8.33 1.05 -16.97
CA CYS A 5 7.43 2.18 -17.14
C CYS A 5 6.16 2.05 -16.28
N LYS A 6 5.66 0.83 -16.09
CA LYS A 6 4.51 0.57 -15.21
C LYS A 6 4.88 0.84 -13.75
N VAL A 7 6.03 0.32 -13.29
CA VAL A 7 6.60 0.56 -11.95
C VAL A 7 6.77 2.05 -11.71
N GLU A 8 7.42 2.76 -12.61
CA GLU A 8 7.69 4.20 -12.51
C GLU A 8 6.37 5.01 -12.36
N LYS A 9 5.35 4.69 -13.15
CA LYS A 9 4.03 5.35 -13.03
C LYS A 9 3.37 5.11 -11.68
N VAL A 10 3.48 3.90 -11.13
CA VAL A 10 2.96 3.59 -9.78
C VAL A 10 3.75 4.35 -8.72
N GLU A 11 5.07 4.45 -8.84
CA GLU A 11 5.91 5.22 -7.91
C GLU A 11 5.61 6.73 -7.97
N ILE A 12 5.39 7.29 -9.16
CA ILE A 12 4.97 8.68 -9.34
C ILE A 12 3.62 8.92 -8.63
N LEU A 13 2.66 8.00 -8.78
CA LEU A 13 1.37 8.08 -8.11
C LEU A 13 1.53 8.06 -6.58
N PHE A 14 2.42 7.20 -6.06
CA PHE A 14 2.71 7.13 -4.63
C PHE A 14 3.39 8.40 -4.11
N ASN A 15 4.36 8.94 -4.84
CA ASN A 15 5.04 10.17 -4.45
C ASN A 15 4.07 11.35 -4.38
N LYS A 16 3.15 11.45 -5.36
CA LYS A 16 2.07 12.45 -5.32
C LYS A 16 1.20 12.29 -4.07
N LEU A 17 0.79 11.07 -3.76
CA LEU A 17 -0.01 10.80 -2.56
C LEU A 17 0.70 11.20 -1.27
N GLU A 18 1.98 10.86 -1.12
CA GLU A 18 2.73 11.22 0.10
C GLU A 18 2.84 12.75 0.28
N LEU A 19 2.99 13.52 -0.81
CA LEU A 19 2.98 15.00 -0.74
C LEU A 19 1.62 15.55 -0.31
N GLU A 20 0.54 14.99 -0.82
CA GLU A 20 -0.82 15.36 -0.43
C GLU A 20 -1.11 14.98 1.03
N ILE A 21 -0.71 13.79 1.47
CA ILE A 21 -0.83 13.34 2.86
C ILE A 21 -0.01 14.23 3.79
N ALA A 22 1.22 14.59 3.42
CA ALA A 22 2.05 15.50 4.21
C ALA A 22 1.36 16.87 4.39
N SER A 23 0.82 17.42 3.29
CA SER A 23 0.09 18.70 3.30
C SER A 23 -1.19 18.63 4.13
N PHE A 24 -1.91 17.51 4.09
CA PHE A 24 -3.08 17.25 4.90
C PHE A 24 -2.73 17.14 6.39
N ASN A 25 -1.69 16.37 6.72
CA ASN A 25 -1.27 16.14 8.11
C ASN A 25 -0.78 17.41 8.81
N LEU A 26 -0.17 18.35 8.09
CA LEU A 26 0.18 19.67 8.64
C LEU A 26 -1.04 20.43 9.18
N LYS A 27 -2.23 20.19 8.63
CA LYS A 27 -3.48 20.85 9.04
C LYS A 27 -4.30 20.00 9.98
N ALA A 28 -4.37 18.70 9.73
CA ALA A 28 -5.14 17.75 10.52
C ALA A 28 -4.49 17.42 11.87
N ASN A 29 -3.15 17.50 11.95
CA ASN A 29 -2.36 17.08 13.10
C ASN A 29 -2.70 15.66 13.60
N LEU A 30 -3.07 14.78 12.67
CA LEU A 30 -3.34 13.37 12.90
C LEU A 30 -2.07 12.57 12.61
N HIS A 31 -1.77 11.60 13.47
CA HIS A 31 -0.62 10.73 13.27
C HIS A 31 -0.94 9.28 13.65
N CYS A 32 -0.37 8.32 12.93
CA CYS A 32 -0.41 6.93 13.34
C CYS A 32 0.43 6.73 14.62
N LEU A 33 -0.03 5.86 15.51
CA LEU A 33 0.71 5.51 16.72
C LEU A 33 2.03 4.82 16.34
N SER A 34 3.13 5.29 16.95
CA SER A 34 4.46 4.72 16.70
C SER A 34 4.49 3.24 17.10
N GLY A 35 4.97 2.38 16.19
CA GLY A 35 5.04 0.93 16.42
C GLY A 35 3.73 0.16 16.24
N CYS A 36 2.65 0.82 15.81
CA CYS A 36 1.36 0.15 15.57
C CYS A 36 1.38 -0.65 14.26
N GLY A 37 1.22 -1.97 14.39
CA GLY A 37 1.12 -2.93 13.29
C GLY A 37 -0.31 -3.40 13.02
N LYS A 38 -1.31 -2.88 13.74
CA LYS A 38 -2.69 -3.42 13.72
C LYS A 38 -3.31 -3.46 12.33
N CYS A 39 -3.06 -2.43 11.52
CA CYS A 39 -3.57 -2.41 10.13
C CYS A 39 -3.00 -3.57 9.31
N CYS A 40 -1.75 -3.99 9.56
CA CYS A 40 -1.08 -5.09 8.89
C CYS A 40 -1.41 -6.47 9.50
N SER A 41 -1.80 -6.51 10.78
CA SER A 41 -2.21 -7.73 11.49
C SER A 41 -3.67 -8.12 11.23
N THR A 42 -4.44 -7.27 10.53
CA THR A 42 -5.86 -7.52 10.28
C THR A 42 -5.99 -8.56 9.18
N PRO A 43 -6.71 -9.68 9.41
CA PRO A 43 -6.97 -10.65 8.36
C PRO A 43 -7.88 -10.03 7.30
N ASN A 44 -7.75 -10.45 6.04
CA ASN A 44 -8.59 -10.04 4.91
C ASN A 44 -8.36 -8.63 4.36
N ILE A 45 -7.13 -8.12 4.41
CA ILE A 45 -6.75 -6.96 3.60
C ILE A 45 -6.78 -7.37 2.14
N VAL A 46 -7.54 -6.63 1.34
CA VAL A 46 -7.55 -6.76 -0.12
C VAL A 46 -6.74 -5.65 -0.75
N ALA A 47 -6.08 -5.97 -1.85
CA ALA A 47 -5.26 -5.06 -2.61
C ALA A 47 -5.18 -5.51 -4.07
N THR A 48 -4.69 -4.64 -4.93
CA THR A 48 -4.37 -4.99 -6.31
C THR A 48 -2.92 -5.44 -6.43
N SER A 49 -2.60 -6.30 -7.39
CA SER A 49 -1.20 -6.70 -7.68
C SER A 49 -0.35 -5.50 -8.09
N LEU A 50 -0.97 -4.55 -8.81
CA LEU A 50 -0.32 -3.36 -9.34
C LEU A 50 0.28 -2.46 -8.25
N GLU A 51 -0.36 -2.36 -7.09
CA GLU A 51 0.15 -1.57 -5.95
C GLU A 51 1.47 -2.11 -5.38
N PHE A 52 1.73 -3.40 -5.55
CA PHE A 52 2.93 -4.06 -5.04
C PHE A 52 3.97 -4.29 -6.14
N LEU A 53 3.73 -3.82 -7.35
CA LEU A 53 4.68 -3.95 -8.44
C LEU A 53 6.03 -3.27 -8.16
N PRO A 54 6.09 -2.04 -7.57
CA PRO A 54 7.37 -1.45 -7.18
C PRO A 54 8.13 -2.28 -6.13
N TRP A 55 7.39 -2.89 -5.18
CA TRP A 55 7.99 -3.78 -4.20
C TRP A 55 8.57 -5.04 -4.86
N ALA A 56 7.80 -5.70 -5.72
CA ALA A 56 8.23 -6.89 -6.43
C ALA A 56 9.45 -6.62 -7.33
N PHE A 57 9.44 -5.49 -8.05
CA PHE A 57 10.55 -5.08 -8.89
C PHE A 57 11.81 -4.80 -8.07
N HIS A 58 11.69 -4.10 -6.94
CA HIS A 58 12.83 -3.89 -6.05
C HIS A 58 13.39 -5.20 -5.47
N SER A 59 12.51 -6.11 -5.05
CA SER A 59 12.90 -7.45 -4.58
C SER A 59 13.61 -8.28 -5.66
N PHE A 60 13.22 -8.11 -6.92
CA PHE A 60 13.89 -8.71 -8.07
C PHE A 60 15.29 -8.14 -8.29
N LEU A 61 15.44 -6.81 -8.24
CA LEU A 61 16.76 -6.15 -8.35
C LEU A 61 17.71 -6.56 -7.21
N GLU A 62 17.19 -6.90 -6.03
CA GLU A 62 17.96 -7.44 -4.91
C GLU A 62 18.28 -8.95 -5.03
N GLY A 63 17.74 -9.63 -6.04
CA GLY A 63 17.91 -11.08 -6.24
C GLY A 63 17.13 -11.97 -5.27
N LYS A 64 16.09 -11.44 -4.60
CA LYS A 64 15.30 -12.17 -3.60
C LYS A 64 13.90 -12.59 -4.09
N ALA A 65 13.55 -12.25 -5.33
CA ALA A 65 12.18 -12.43 -5.82
C ALA A 65 11.72 -13.90 -5.81
N GLU A 66 12.59 -14.85 -6.17
CA GLU A 66 12.25 -16.28 -6.18
C GLU A 66 12.08 -16.86 -4.78
N GLU A 67 13.02 -16.55 -3.86
CA GLU A 67 12.93 -16.93 -2.45
C GLU A 67 11.61 -16.44 -1.83
N LEU A 68 11.30 -15.15 -2.02
CA LEU A 68 10.06 -14.54 -1.52
C LEU A 68 8.80 -15.18 -2.14
N LEU A 69 8.85 -15.59 -3.41
CA LEU A 69 7.74 -16.26 -4.07
C LEU A 69 7.49 -17.64 -3.46
N GLU A 70 8.53 -18.42 -3.19
CA GLU A 70 8.42 -19.72 -2.52
C GLU A 70 7.90 -19.59 -1.08
N GLU A 71 8.38 -18.59 -0.33
CA GLU A 71 7.85 -18.28 1.00
C GLU A 71 6.36 -17.94 0.96
N LEU A 72 5.91 -17.16 -0.02
CA LEU A 72 4.52 -16.78 -0.22
C LEU A 72 3.63 -17.96 -0.63
N LYS A 73 4.14 -18.90 -1.42
CA LYS A 73 3.41 -20.13 -1.80
C LYS A 73 3.16 -21.04 -0.60
N ASN A 74 4.14 -21.15 0.29
CA ASN A 74 4.06 -22.01 1.49
C ASN A 74 3.30 -21.37 2.66
N LYS A 75 3.03 -20.06 2.59
CA LYS A 75 2.36 -19.33 3.67
C LYS A 75 0.84 -19.52 3.64
N SER A 76 0.29 -20.09 4.71
CA SER A 76 -1.16 -20.25 4.93
C SER A 76 -1.81 -19.10 5.72
N SER A 77 -1.00 -18.22 6.33
CA SER A 77 -1.51 -17.12 7.15
C SER A 77 -2.12 -16.00 6.30
N ALA A 78 -3.27 -15.47 6.74
CA ALA A 78 -3.93 -14.31 6.15
C ALA A 78 -3.24 -12.96 6.48
N ILE A 79 -2.22 -12.98 7.37
CA ILE A 79 -1.45 -11.79 7.73
C ILE A 79 -0.46 -11.45 6.62
N CYS A 80 -0.32 -10.16 6.31
CA CYS A 80 0.59 -9.65 5.29
C CYS A 80 2.00 -10.25 5.44
N HIS A 81 2.58 -10.71 4.33
CA HIS A 81 3.94 -11.27 4.31
C HIS A 81 5.03 -10.24 4.67
N ILE A 82 4.85 -8.98 4.30
CA ILE A 82 5.81 -7.89 4.58
C ILE A 82 5.74 -7.44 6.06
N TYR A 83 4.72 -7.87 6.81
CA TYR A 83 4.57 -7.50 8.21
C TYR A 83 5.57 -8.23 9.11
N ARG A 84 6.33 -7.48 9.91
CA ARG A 84 7.22 -8.00 10.95
C ARG A 84 6.69 -7.61 12.33
N PRO A 85 6.13 -8.55 13.12
CA PRO A 85 5.72 -8.27 14.49
C PRO A 85 6.93 -8.04 15.40
N LEU A 86 6.77 -7.27 16.47
CA LEU A 86 7.84 -7.02 17.45
C LEU A 86 8.14 -8.23 18.34
N SER A 87 7.15 -9.10 18.57
CA SER A 87 7.35 -10.38 19.24
C SER A 87 6.42 -11.44 18.66
N LEU A 88 6.69 -12.71 18.95
CA LEU A 88 5.86 -13.84 18.49
C LEU A 88 4.46 -13.84 19.12
N VAL A 89 4.26 -13.12 20.22
CA VAL A 89 3.00 -13.03 20.97
C VAL A 89 2.25 -11.73 20.66
N ASP A 90 2.99 -10.68 20.30
CA ASP A 90 2.43 -9.36 20.04
C ASP A 90 1.89 -9.25 18.61
N THR A 91 0.57 -9.31 18.51
CA THR A 91 -0.16 -9.15 17.25
C THR A 91 -0.51 -7.69 16.95
N VAL A 92 -0.23 -6.76 17.88
CA VAL A 92 -0.64 -5.36 17.78
C VAL A 92 0.54 -4.47 17.39
N ASN A 93 1.72 -4.75 17.95
CA ASN A 93 2.91 -3.95 17.68
C ASN A 93 3.84 -4.63 16.67
N GLY A 94 4.26 -3.86 15.68
CA GLY A 94 5.06 -4.33 14.57
C GLY A 94 5.30 -3.26 13.52
N LYS A 95 6.10 -3.59 12.52
CA LYS A 95 6.41 -2.68 11.41
C LYS A 95 6.42 -3.41 10.08
N CYS A 96 6.14 -2.66 9.03
CA CYS A 96 6.37 -3.13 7.66
C CYS A 96 7.87 -3.22 7.40
N SER A 97 8.38 -4.36 6.94
CA SER A 97 9.80 -4.50 6.57
C SER A 97 10.16 -3.64 5.35
N SER A 98 9.21 -3.43 4.45
CA SER A 98 9.38 -2.65 3.22
C SER A 98 8.45 -1.43 3.20
N TYR A 99 8.57 -0.55 4.20
CA TYR A 99 7.68 0.61 4.36
C TYR A 99 7.73 1.60 3.19
N LYS A 100 8.90 1.70 2.51
CA LYS A 100 9.10 2.54 1.33
C LYS A 100 8.26 2.05 0.15
N TYR A 101 8.14 0.74 -0.05
CA TYR A 101 7.40 0.13 -1.16
C TYR A 101 6.04 -0.45 -0.73
N ARG A 102 5.43 0.12 0.33
CA ARG A 102 4.08 -0.28 0.75
C ARG A 102 3.05 0.07 -0.33
N GLY A 103 2.03 -0.79 -0.46
CA GLY A 103 0.94 -0.61 -1.42
C GLY A 103 0.06 0.61 -1.13
N LEU A 104 -0.76 1.01 -2.10
CA LEU A 104 -1.64 2.17 -2.04
C LEU A 104 -2.64 2.05 -0.88
N ILE A 105 -3.22 0.86 -0.67
CA ILE A 105 -4.11 0.58 0.46
C ILE A 105 -3.48 0.97 1.80
N CYS A 106 -2.19 0.66 1.99
CA CYS A 106 -1.46 0.95 3.21
C CYS A 106 -1.08 2.44 3.35
N ARG A 107 -1.10 3.21 2.26
CA ARG A 107 -0.85 4.66 2.27
C ARG A 107 -2.12 5.45 2.55
N LEU A 108 -3.22 5.05 1.92
CA LEU A 108 -4.52 5.72 2.06
C LEU A 108 -5.13 5.48 3.44
N PHE A 109 -4.92 4.29 4.02
CA PHE A 109 -5.49 3.95 5.33
C PHE A 109 -4.94 4.88 6.42
N GLY A 110 -5.84 5.64 7.08
CA GLY A 110 -5.48 6.59 8.14
C GLY A 110 -5.43 8.05 7.70
N TYR A 111 -5.27 8.34 6.40
CA TYR A 111 -5.05 9.71 5.90
C TYR A 111 -5.91 10.08 4.68
N ALA A 112 -6.77 9.18 4.21
CA ALA A 112 -7.68 9.40 3.11
C ALA A 112 -9.15 9.45 3.57
N ALA A 113 -10.01 9.96 2.70
CA ALA A 113 -11.46 9.98 2.87
C ALA A 113 -12.16 9.04 1.88
N SER A 114 -13.28 8.48 2.31
CA SER A 114 -14.27 7.81 1.47
C SER A 114 -15.46 8.73 1.23
N LYS A 115 -15.99 8.75 0.01
CA LYS A 115 -17.26 9.44 -0.30
C LYS A 115 -18.43 8.58 0.20
N ASP A 116 -19.36 9.20 0.92
CA ASP A 116 -20.64 8.60 1.28
C ASP A 116 -21.63 8.69 0.08
N GLN A 117 -22.76 7.98 0.16
CA GLN A 117 -23.84 8.01 -0.84
C GLN A 117 -24.39 9.42 -1.11
N TYR A 118 -24.24 10.34 -0.16
CA TYR A 118 -24.63 11.75 -0.27
C TYR A 118 -23.50 12.66 -0.76
N GLY A 119 -22.37 12.09 -1.21
CA GLY A 119 -21.21 12.85 -1.70
C GLY A 119 -20.37 13.52 -0.62
N LYS A 120 -20.68 13.31 0.67
CA LYS A 120 -19.89 13.84 1.80
C LYS A 120 -18.61 13.02 2.01
N ASN A 121 -17.49 13.70 2.18
CA ASN A 121 -16.21 13.07 2.49
C ASN A 121 -16.17 12.65 3.96
N ARG A 122 -15.98 11.36 4.22
CA ARG A 122 -15.79 10.80 5.55
C ARG A 122 -14.38 10.26 5.68
N MET A 123 -13.67 10.67 6.74
CA MET A 123 -12.31 10.21 6.99
C MET A 123 -12.26 8.70 7.28
N ALA A 124 -11.36 8.00 6.59
CA ALA A 124 -11.10 6.58 6.76
C ALA A 124 -9.90 6.37 7.70
N THR A 125 -10.14 6.56 9.00
CA THR A 125 -9.12 6.41 10.05
C THR A 125 -9.28 5.14 10.87
N CYS A 126 -8.20 4.70 11.51
CA CYS A 126 -8.24 3.55 12.41
C CYS A 126 -8.96 3.88 13.72
N LYS A 127 -9.48 2.84 14.39
CA LYS A 127 -10.17 2.97 15.69
C LYS A 127 -9.30 3.68 16.73
N PHE A 128 -8.00 3.36 16.78
CA PHE A 128 -7.07 3.98 17.73
C PHE A 128 -6.88 5.48 17.52
N ILE A 129 -6.91 5.98 16.27
CA ILE A 129 -6.84 7.41 16.00
C ILE A 129 -8.11 8.10 16.54
N LYS A 130 -9.28 7.49 16.34
CA LYS A 130 -10.55 8.05 16.85
C LYS A 130 -10.60 8.11 18.37
N GLU A 131 -10.03 7.12 19.06
CA GLU A 131 -10.05 7.05 20.53
C GLU A 131 -8.95 7.90 21.17
N ASN A 132 -7.74 7.91 20.64
CA ASN A 132 -6.60 8.62 21.25
C ASN A 132 -6.45 10.07 20.78
N GLN A 133 -6.99 10.42 19.60
CA GLN A 133 -6.84 11.74 18.97
C GLN A 133 -8.21 12.31 18.58
N GLN A 134 -9.21 12.11 19.43
CA GLN A 134 -10.60 12.50 19.15
C GLN A 134 -10.75 13.99 18.83
N GLU A 135 -10.11 14.87 19.61
CA GLU A 135 -10.17 16.32 19.38
C GLU A 135 -9.64 16.72 17.99
N ASN A 136 -8.51 16.16 17.57
CA ASN A 136 -7.94 16.41 16.25
C ASN A 136 -8.80 15.80 15.14
N TYR A 137 -9.40 14.63 15.38
CA TYR A 137 -10.29 13.97 14.44
C TYR A 137 -11.56 14.79 14.18
N ASP A 138 -12.18 15.33 15.22
CA ASP A 138 -13.40 16.15 15.10
C ASP A 138 -13.10 17.47 14.38
N LYS A 139 -12.03 18.18 14.78
CA LYS A 139 -11.55 19.40 14.09
C LYS A 139 -11.27 19.14 12.62
N THR A 140 -10.57 18.05 12.30
CA THR A 140 -10.26 17.70 10.92
C THR A 140 -11.52 17.36 10.12
N SER A 141 -12.49 16.70 10.74
CA SER A 141 -13.76 16.37 10.10
C SER A 141 -14.56 17.63 9.75
N GLU A 142 -14.56 18.64 10.61
CA GLU A 142 -15.14 19.96 10.31
C GLU A 142 -14.38 20.68 9.20
N LEU A 143 -13.04 20.68 9.24
CA LEU A 143 -12.22 21.30 8.20
C LEU A 143 -12.48 20.68 6.82
N ILE A 144 -12.65 19.36 6.75
CA ILE A 144 -13.00 18.65 5.50
C ILE A 144 -14.37 19.09 4.99
N GLN A 145 -15.36 19.26 5.88
CA GLN A 145 -16.68 19.77 5.49
C GLN A 145 -16.61 21.23 5.01
N ASN A 146 -15.68 22.01 5.56
CA ASN A 146 -15.41 23.40 5.18
C ASN A 146 -14.50 23.53 3.94
N GLY A 147 -14.22 22.44 3.22
CA GLY A 147 -13.51 22.46 1.94
C GLY A 147 -12.01 22.19 2.03
N LEU A 148 -11.50 21.68 3.16
CA LEU A 148 -10.14 21.17 3.23
C LEU A 148 -9.97 20.00 2.26
N TYR A 149 -8.95 20.09 1.40
CA TYR A 149 -8.58 19.00 0.52
C TYR A 149 -8.12 17.77 1.32
N VAL A 150 -8.66 16.61 0.96
CA VAL A 150 -8.28 15.30 1.51
C VAL A 150 -8.18 14.29 0.36
N PRO A 151 -7.14 13.44 0.32
CA PRO A 151 -7.04 12.36 -0.66
C PRO A 151 -8.27 11.46 -0.61
N ILE A 152 -8.85 11.14 -1.76
CA ILE A 152 -10.07 10.32 -1.84
C ILE A 152 -9.71 8.92 -2.33
N ILE A 153 -10.11 7.90 -1.57
CA ILE A 153 -9.73 6.51 -1.85
C ILE A 153 -10.13 6.10 -3.27
N SER A 154 -11.37 6.37 -3.69
CA SER A 154 -11.88 6.03 -5.02
C SER A 154 -11.04 6.65 -6.13
N ASP A 155 -10.65 7.91 -5.97
CA ASP A 155 -9.97 8.68 -7.00
C ASP A 155 -8.55 8.12 -7.23
N TYR A 156 -7.88 7.68 -6.16
CA TYR A 156 -6.58 7.02 -6.23
C TYR A 156 -6.64 5.62 -6.86
N TYR A 157 -7.67 4.82 -6.53
CA TYR A 157 -7.88 3.54 -7.20
C TYR A 157 -8.23 3.70 -8.68
N MET A 158 -8.96 4.76 -9.07
CA MET A 158 -9.18 5.09 -10.47
C MET A 158 -7.88 5.47 -11.19
N ASN A 159 -7.04 6.31 -10.57
CA ASN A 159 -5.73 6.66 -11.13
C ASN A 159 -4.83 5.42 -11.29
N LEU A 160 -4.90 4.49 -10.34
CA LEU A 160 -4.17 3.24 -10.42
C LEU A 160 -4.68 2.35 -11.57
N ALA A 161 -6.00 2.21 -11.74
CA ALA A 161 -6.62 1.49 -12.84
C ALA A 161 -6.33 2.11 -14.23
N GLN A 162 -6.01 3.40 -14.30
CA GLN A 162 -5.56 4.04 -15.54
C GLN A 162 -4.16 3.60 -15.98
N ILE A 163 -3.32 3.12 -15.05
CA ILE A 163 -1.98 2.59 -15.38
C ILE A 163 -2.12 1.21 -16.04
N ASP A 164 -2.87 0.30 -15.42
CA ASP A 164 -3.23 -1.00 -15.96
C ASP A 164 -4.63 -1.38 -15.47
N LEU A 165 -5.59 -1.48 -16.39
CA LEU A 165 -7.01 -1.67 -16.05
C LEU A 165 -7.25 -3.03 -15.40
N GLN A 166 -6.65 -4.10 -15.91
CA GLN A 166 -6.91 -5.45 -15.43
C GLN A 166 -6.37 -5.62 -14.02
N GLN A 167 -5.11 -5.21 -13.80
CA GLN A 167 -4.47 -5.36 -12.50
C GLN A 167 -4.98 -4.34 -11.49
N GLY A 168 -5.19 -3.10 -11.90
CA GLY A 168 -5.61 -2.00 -11.03
C GLY A 168 -7.08 -2.07 -10.58
N THR A 169 -7.88 -3.00 -11.12
CA THR A 169 -9.28 -3.22 -10.70
C THR A 169 -9.50 -4.54 -9.97
N THR A 170 -8.58 -5.49 -10.13
CA THR A 170 -8.71 -6.83 -9.55
C THR A 170 -8.22 -6.82 -8.10
N LEU A 171 -9.16 -6.78 -7.16
CA LEU A 171 -8.90 -6.86 -5.73
C LEU A 171 -8.80 -8.32 -5.29
N VAL A 172 -7.64 -8.68 -4.73
CA VAL A 172 -7.36 -10.01 -4.17
C VAL A 172 -6.80 -9.87 -2.76
N PRO A 173 -6.80 -10.93 -1.94
CA PRO A 173 -6.11 -10.93 -0.65
C PRO A 173 -4.65 -10.47 -0.79
N ILE A 174 -4.15 -9.68 0.16
CA ILE A 174 -2.84 -9.02 0.08
C ILE A 174 -1.68 -9.96 -0.26
N ASN A 175 -1.65 -11.17 0.31
CA ASN A 175 -0.60 -12.14 0.02
C ASN A 175 -0.68 -12.69 -1.41
N ILE A 176 -1.90 -12.78 -1.97
CA ILE A 176 -2.10 -13.14 -3.38
C ILE A 176 -1.67 -11.96 -4.27
N ALA A 177 -1.97 -10.72 -3.90
CA ALA A 177 -1.51 -9.54 -4.63
C ALA A 177 0.03 -9.48 -4.71
N LEU A 178 0.71 -9.73 -3.59
CA LEU A 178 2.18 -9.81 -3.52
C LEU A 178 2.74 -10.92 -4.41
N LYS A 179 2.13 -12.10 -4.36
CA LYS A 179 2.51 -13.25 -5.20
C LYS A 179 2.37 -12.91 -6.69
N LEU A 180 1.22 -12.38 -7.11
CA LEU A 180 0.96 -12.01 -8.50
C LEU A 180 1.93 -10.94 -9.00
N ALA A 181 2.30 -9.98 -8.16
CA ALA A 181 3.28 -8.95 -8.50
C ALA A 181 4.68 -9.55 -8.73
N LEU A 182 5.13 -10.49 -7.88
CA LEU A 182 6.40 -11.19 -8.09
C LEU A 182 6.38 -12.06 -9.34
N GLU A 183 5.30 -12.80 -9.57
CA GLU A 183 5.12 -13.63 -10.77
C GLU A 183 5.16 -12.78 -12.04
N GLU A 184 4.55 -11.58 -12.06
CA GLU A 184 4.63 -10.68 -13.21
C GLU A 184 6.07 -10.25 -13.51
N VAL A 185 6.83 -9.82 -12.48
CA VAL A 185 8.21 -9.36 -12.65
C VAL A 185 9.10 -10.50 -13.14
N LEU A 186 9.01 -11.68 -12.51
CA LEU A 186 9.78 -12.86 -12.90
C LEU A 186 9.42 -13.33 -14.32
N HIS A 187 8.13 -13.43 -14.65
CA HIS A 187 7.70 -13.80 -16.00
C HIS A 187 8.13 -12.77 -17.06
N TYR A 188 8.14 -11.47 -16.71
CA TYR A 188 8.57 -10.43 -17.63
C TYR A 188 10.04 -10.56 -18.02
N HIS A 189 10.92 -10.83 -17.05
CA HIS A 189 12.37 -10.97 -17.23
C HIS A 189 12.83 -12.39 -17.59
N ALA A 190 11.97 -13.41 -17.48
CA ALA A 190 12.29 -14.76 -17.97
C ALA A 190 12.58 -14.81 -19.48
N TYR A 191 12.00 -13.87 -20.24
CA TYR A 191 12.11 -13.81 -21.71
C TYR A 191 12.71 -12.49 -22.22
N ARG A 192 13.15 -11.59 -21.33
CA ARG A 192 13.67 -10.27 -21.67
C ARG A 192 15.01 -10.02 -20.99
N PRO A 193 15.87 -9.14 -21.54
CA PRO A 193 17.10 -8.79 -20.89
C PRO A 193 16.84 -8.28 -19.47
N LEU A 194 17.75 -8.61 -18.57
CA LEU A 194 17.77 -8.06 -17.23
C LEU A 194 18.04 -6.55 -17.29
N PRO A 195 17.50 -5.75 -16.35
CA PRO A 195 17.83 -4.33 -16.24
C PRO A 195 19.36 -4.15 -16.12
N ASP A 196 19.88 -3.07 -16.71
CA ASP A 196 21.32 -2.82 -16.85
C ASP A 196 22.12 -3.10 -15.57
N GLY A 197 23.01 -4.10 -15.61
CA GLY A 197 23.97 -4.41 -14.55
C GLY A 197 23.73 -5.70 -13.76
N LEU A 198 22.58 -6.36 -13.90
CA LEU A 198 22.29 -7.65 -13.26
C LEU A 198 22.70 -8.78 -14.22
N LYS A 199 23.86 -9.41 -13.97
CA LYS A 199 24.39 -10.48 -14.85
C LYS A 199 23.85 -11.87 -14.52
N GLU A 200 23.44 -12.13 -13.28
CA GLU A 200 22.85 -13.40 -12.86
C GLU A 200 21.86 -13.14 -11.73
N ILE A 201 20.58 -13.36 -11.99
CA ILE A 201 19.55 -13.53 -10.97
C ILE A 201 18.90 -14.86 -11.34
N ALA A 202 19.42 -15.93 -10.76
CA ALA A 202 19.02 -17.32 -10.97
C ALA A 202 19.08 -18.03 -9.62
#